data_AF-A0A7J3CU96-F1
#
_entry.id   AF-A0A7J3CU96-F1
#
_cell.length_a   1.000
_cell.length_b   1.000
_cell.length_c   1.000
_cell.angle_alpha   90.00
_cell.angle_beta   90.00
_cell.angle_gamma   90.00
#
_symmetry.space_group_name_H-M   'P 1'
#
loop_
_entity.id
_entity.type
_entity.pdbx_description
1 polymer ?
#
loop_
_entity_poly.entity_id
_entity_poly.type
_entity_poly.pdbx_seq_one_letter_code
_entity_poly.pdbx_strand_id
1 'polypeptide(L)'
;MTEAPAGKEFIFKLPNGTVVGRAKNIDELIHLIKTAPIDAVLYHAKGNHFSPWLEMLGFREIAKKLSSTPINDKTARITLLRILKSF
;
A
#
# COMPACT_ATOMS: atom_id res chain seq x y z
N MET A 1 8.84 6.05 -13.91
CA MET A 1 8.13 5.81 -12.62
C MET A 1 9.02 6.26 -11.49
N THR A 2 8.47 6.89 -10.45
CA THR A 2 9.25 7.27 -9.26
C THR A 2 9.55 6.04 -8.43
N GLU A 3 10.84 5.75 -8.24
CA GLU A 3 11.29 4.70 -7.32
C GLU A 3 11.58 5.30 -5.94
N ALA A 4 11.40 4.47 -4.92
CA ALA A 4 11.80 4.78 -3.56
C ALA A 4 13.32 4.89 -3.46
N PRO A 5 13.85 5.86 -2.69
CA PRO A 5 15.27 5.91 -2.38
C PRO A 5 15.75 4.59 -1.75
N ALA A 6 17.03 4.30 -1.92
CA ALA A 6 17.65 3.13 -1.29
C ALA A 6 17.35 3.07 0.21
N GLY A 7 16.86 1.93 0.70
CA GLY A 7 16.47 1.73 2.10
C GLY A 7 15.12 2.34 2.49
N LYS A 8 14.35 2.89 1.54
CA LYS A 8 13.01 3.44 1.75
C LYS A 8 11.91 2.65 1.03
N GLU A 9 12.22 1.41 0.64
CA GLU A 9 11.25 0.48 0.06
C GLU A 9 10.08 0.24 1.03
N PHE A 10 8.89 0.01 0.50
CA PHE A 10 7.77 -0.42 1.32
C PHE A 10 7.97 -1.87 1.73
N ILE A 11 8.12 -2.14 3.03
CA ILE A 11 8.20 -3.50 3.56
C ILE A 11 6.78 -4.01 3.84
N PHE A 12 6.31 -4.91 2.99
CA PHE A 12 5.00 -5.55 3.11
C PHE A 12 5.10 -6.76 4.04
N LYS A 13 4.33 -6.78 5.11
CA LYS A 13 4.44 -7.80 6.18
C LYS A 13 3.09 -8.14 6.80
N LEU A 14 3.04 -9.32 7.40
CA LEU A 14 1.94 -9.76 8.25
C LEU A 14 1.96 -8.99 9.60
N PRO A 15 0.84 -8.98 10.35
CA PRO A 15 0.78 -8.39 11.68
C PRO A 15 1.87 -8.89 12.64
N ASN A 16 2.27 -10.15 12.52
CA ASN A 16 3.33 -10.76 13.33
C ASN A 16 4.75 -10.36 12.92
N GLY A 17 4.90 -9.48 11.91
CA GLY A 17 6.19 -9.00 11.42
C GLY A 17 6.80 -9.81 10.27
N THR A 18 6.24 -10.97 9.92
CA THR A 18 6.74 -11.80 8.80
C THR A 18 6.66 -11.03 7.49
N VAL A 19 7.81 -10.81 6.84
CA VAL A 19 7.89 -10.08 5.57
C VAL A 19 7.40 -10.97 4.43
N VAL A 20 6.48 -10.46 3.62
CA VAL A 20 5.91 -11.15 2.44
C VAL A 20 6.35 -10.52 1.13
N GLY A 21 6.93 -9.32 1.17
CA GLY A 21 7.46 -8.66 -0.03
C GLY A 21 8.02 -7.26 0.25
N ARG A 22 8.64 -6.69 -0.77
CA ARG A 22 9.11 -5.29 -0.79
C ARG A 22 8.66 -4.64 -2.08
N ALA A 23 8.29 -3.36 -2.02
CA ALA A 23 7.97 -2.56 -3.20
C ALA A 23 8.86 -1.32 -3.26
N LYS A 24 9.45 -1.10 -4.43
CA LYS A 24 10.24 0.09 -4.75
C LYS A 24 9.42 1.17 -5.42
N ASN A 25 8.27 0.83 -6.01
CA ASN A 25 7.45 1.74 -6.78
C ASN A 25 5.97 1.35 -6.64
N ILE A 26 5.09 2.19 -7.20
CA ILE A 26 3.64 1.99 -7.10
C ILE A 26 3.16 0.71 -7.81
N ASP A 27 3.81 0.31 -8.90
CA ASP A 27 3.44 -0.90 -9.65
C ASP A 27 3.74 -2.17 -8.85
N GLU A 28 4.89 -2.23 -8.20
CA GLU A 28 5.23 -3.31 -7.27
C GLU A 28 4.31 -3.32 -6.06
N LEU A 29 3.94 -2.15 -5.52
CA LEU A 29 2.96 -2.06 -4.43
C LEU A 29 1.61 -2.62 -4.88
N ILE A 30 1.13 -2.24 -6.07
CA ILE A 30 -0.11 -2.75 -6.67
C ILE A 30 -0.02 -4.27 -6.84
N HIS A 31 1.12 -4.79 -7.30
CA HIS A 31 1.34 -6.22 -7.44
C HIS A 31 1.22 -6.92 -6.07
N LEU A 32 1.90 -6.43 -5.04
CA LEU A 32 1.82 -7.00 -3.69
C LEU A 32 0.41 -6.93 -3.10
N ILE A 33 -0.32 -5.83 -3.29
CA ILE A 33 -1.72 -5.74 -2.83
C ILE A 33 -2.61 -6.78 -3.55
N LYS A 34 -2.33 -7.09 -4.83
CA LYS A 34 -3.07 -8.13 -5.57
C LYS A 34 -2.77 -9.54 -5.07
N THR A 35 -1.53 -9.84 -4.68
CA THR A 35 -1.07 -11.24 -4.49
C THR A 35 -0.81 -11.62 -3.03
N ALA A 36 -0.47 -10.68 -2.15
CA ALA A 36 -0.15 -10.97 -0.75
C ALA A 36 -1.36 -11.55 0.02
N PRO A 37 -1.13 -12.24 1.15
CA PRO A 37 -2.20 -12.67 2.05
C PRO A 37 -3.09 -11.49 2.49
N ILE A 38 -4.40 -11.72 2.62
CA ILE A 38 -5.35 -10.66 2.97
C ILE A 38 -5.03 -10.01 4.31
N ASP A 39 -4.50 -10.75 5.28
CA ASP A 39 -4.14 -10.24 6.60
C ASP A 39 -3.03 -9.18 6.52
N ALA A 40 -2.05 -9.36 5.62
CA ALA A 40 -1.00 -8.36 5.40
C ALA A 40 -1.58 -7.08 4.75
N VAL A 41 -2.50 -7.23 3.79
CA VAL A 41 -3.19 -6.09 3.16
C VAL A 41 -3.99 -5.31 4.20
N LEU A 42 -4.77 -6.00 5.03
CA LEU A 42 -5.59 -5.37 6.08
C LEU A 42 -4.74 -4.70 7.14
N TYR A 43 -3.64 -5.33 7.55
CA TYR A 43 -2.70 -4.76 8.51
C TYR A 43 -2.19 -3.39 8.04
N HIS A 44 -1.69 -3.32 6.81
CA HIS A 44 -1.16 -2.06 6.27
C HIS A 44 -2.25 -1.03 5.95
N ALA A 45 -3.43 -1.48 5.49
CA ALA A 45 -4.54 -0.59 5.20
C ALA A 45 -5.11 0.07 6.46
N LYS A 46 -5.40 -0.72 7.50
CA LYS A 46 -5.94 -0.23 8.78
C LYS A 46 -4.95 0.64 9.54
N GLY A 47 -3.64 0.34 9.44
CA GLY A 47 -2.58 1.16 10.02
C GLY A 47 -2.25 2.43 9.22
N ASN A 48 -2.93 2.68 8.10
CA ASN A 48 -2.62 3.77 7.18
C ASN A 48 -1.13 3.79 6.73
N HIS A 49 -0.50 2.63 6.56
CA HIS A 49 0.92 2.55 6.26
C HIS A 49 1.26 2.95 4.81
N PHE A 50 0.31 2.78 3.89
CA PHE A 50 0.51 3.09 2.47
C PHE A 50 0.63 4.59 2.20
N SER A 51 -0.18 5.41 2.88
CA SER A 51 -0.29 6.84 2.56
C SER A 51 1.01 7.61 2.81
N PRO A 52 1.69 7.49 3.98
CA PRO A 52 2.97 8.17 4.20
C PRO A 52 4.06 7.74 3.21
N TRP A 53 4.06 6.47 2.79
CA TRP A 53 5.02 5.99 1.80
C TRP A 53 4.74 6.57 0.41
N LEU A 54 3.47 6.61 0.00
CA LEU A 54 3.06 7.22 -1.27
C LEU A 54 3.31 8.73 -1.29
N GLU A 55 3.09 9.42 -0.16
CA GLU A 55 3.39 10.84 -0.01
C GLU A 55 4.89 11.13 -0.15
N MET A 56 5.76 10.29 0.45
CA MET A 56 7.21 10.37 0.28
C MET A 56 7.63 10.25 -1.21
N LEU A 57 6.91 9.45 -2.00
CA LEU A 57 7.15 9.31 -3.44
C LEU A 57 6.49 10.40 -4.29
N GLY A 58 5.82 11.37 -3.67
CA GLY A 58 5.16 12.49 -4.36
C GLY A 58 3.71 12.23 -4.79
N PHE A 59 3.13 11.06 -4.50
CA PHE A 59 1.74 10.72 -4.85
C PHE A 59 0.73 11.30 -3.85
N ARG A 60 0.78 12.62 -3.62
CA ARG A 60 0.02 13.31 -2.57
C ARG A 60 -1.50 13.11 -2.67
N GLU A 61 -2.07 13.20 -3.87
CA GLU A 61 -3.51 13.02 -4.08
C GLU A 61 -3.95 11.58 -3.77
N ILE A 62 -3.12 10.59 -4.11
CA ILE A 62 -3.37 9.18 -3.82
C ILE A 62 -3.30 8.95 -2.29
N ALA A 63 -2.25 9.44 -1.65
CA ALA A 63 -2.05 9.33 -0.21
C ALA A 63 -3.19 9.95 0.59
N LYS A 64 -3.64 11.15 0.19
CA LYS A 64 -4.80 11.82 0.79
C LYS A 64 -6.07 10.99 0.64
N LYS A 65 -6.34 10.49 -0.57
CA LYS A 65 -7.52 9.68 -0.87
C LYS A 65 -7.51 8.37 -0.07
N LEU A 66 -6.36 7.72 0.08
CA LEU A 66 -6.22 6.52 0.91
C LEU A 66 -6.48 6.83 2.39
N SER A 67 -5.87 7.88 2.94
CA SER A 67 -6.02 8.26 4.35
C SER A 67 -7.46 8.61 4.73
N SER A 68 -8.22 9.20 3.79
CA SER A 68 -9.62 9.60 4.03
C SER A 68 -10.64 8.52 3.65
N THR A 69 -10.21 7.38 3.09
CA THR A 69 -11.13 6.31 2.68
C THR A 69 -11.25 5.30 3.81
N PRO A 70 -12.45 5.09 4.39
CA PRO A 70 -12.66 4.04 5.36
C PRO A 70 -12.37 2.66 4.75
N ILE A 71 -11.60 1.84 5.46
CA ILE A 71 -11.27 0.48 5.03
C ILE A 71 -12.28 -0.49 5.63
N ASN A 72 -12.93 -1.28 4.76
CA ASN A 72 -13.78 -2.40 5.14
C ASN A 72 -13.07 -3.72 4.82
N ASP A 73 -13.08 -4.66 5.77
CA ASP A 73 -12.31 -5.90 5.65
C ASP A 73 -12.65 -6.73 4.41
N LYS A 74 -13.92 -6.76 4.01
CA LYS A 74 -14.39 -7.53 2.85
C LYS A 74 -13.99 -6.90 1.51
N THR A 75 -13.80 -5.58 1.48
CA THR A 75 -13.56 -4.83 0.22
C THR A 75 -12.18 -4.16 0.16
N ALA A 76 -11.37 -4.23 1.21
CA ALA A 76 -10.11 -3.51 1.34
C ALA A 76 -9.21 -3.65 0.11
N ARG A 77 -8.94 -4.89 -0.34
CA ARG A 77 -8.09 -5.15 -1.51
C ARG A 77 -8.61 -4.46 -2.77
N ILE A 78 -9.91 -4.59 -3.06
CA ILE A 78 -10.52 -4.01 -4.26
C ILE A 78 -10.51 -2.48 -4.16
N THR A 79 -10.87 -1.92 -3.01
CA THR A 79 -10.87 -0.48 -2.75
C THR A 79 -9.49 0.13 -2.96
N LEU A 80 -8.44 -0.47 -2.39
CA LEU A 80 -7.05 -0.04 -2.57
C LEU A 80 -6.63 -0.07 -4.05
N LEU A 81 -6.90 -1.17 -4.74
CA LEU A 81 -6.53 -1.31 -6.16
C LEU A 81 -7.28 -0.32 -7.05
N ARG A 82 -8.54 -0.01 -6.74
CA ARG A 82 -9.31 1.02 -7.45
C ARG A 82 -8.72 2.41 -7.26
N ILE A 83 -8.29 2.73 -6.04
CA ILE A 83 -7.66 4.02 -5.73
C ILE A 83 -6.30 4.13 -6.43
N LEU A 84 -5.48 3.09 -6.38
CA LEU A 84 -4.13 3.12 -6.92
C LEU A 84 -4.08 3.12 -8.46
N LYS A 85 -5.07 2.52 -9.12
CA LYS A 85 -5.15 2.47 -10.59
C LYS A 85 -5.91 3.64 -11.22
N SER A 86 -6.45 4.56 -10.41
CA SER A 86 -7.18 5.72 -10.92
C SER A 86 -6.27 6.92 -11.23
N PHE A 87 -4.96 6.70 -11.31
CA PHE A 87 -3.92 7.71 -11.50
C PHE A 87 -2.91 7.26 -12.55
#